data_AF-A0A0C9UT74-F1
#
_entry.id   AF-A0A0C9UT74-F1
#
_cell.length_a   1.000
_cell.length_b   1.000
_cell.length_c   1.000
_cell.angle_alpha   90.00
_cell.angle_beta   90.00
_cell.angle_gamma   90.00
#
_symmetry.space_group_name_H-M   'P 1'
#
loop_
_entity.id
_entity.type
_entity.pdbx_description
1 polymer ?
#
loop_
_entity_poly.entity_id
_entity_poly.type
_entity_poly.pdbx_seq_one_letter_code
_entity_poly.pdbx_strand_id
1 'polypeptide(L)'
;MIHNGITIQQFMDIYTTTWSVPNTIPSVFSLEVLSVTLQGVAQFLPEGSTALHAIIDFNVKQAACDEILSLSVLQKILVMVSKAQSYRGIAIQSIINLDRNGEDPPSHILFGNLGLRRAQTWVFQECQRLCAARSTWLAVEAFEACCKLAGTPSDEISQVIFTSVWGLITLPSDVSVTGNTLLVGMYLFKAVMEGSPLPRELHPAVIELLRGWFQEVTHMNSQQFPDVELRHPRPSMNPVVDIDMIATEVVKTMFGSATMAQDSEINVARNNYNTSATQIDPRTTKFISQLFSETLKNLLDREGSLIVDSLATPHQVQYFKEGKSFGPTISDFKIDWMGEMKKGWNLRAARVFSKHLMDTVVPSYLSTSFPEKLLHIDALTGKFQRLLPRILRTKMLEEIRREENDKMEVDVDVKSDDSRKQQKRRHDRKNKLYRSRCEKIMANMECPNAFWNIVFELGPDGMSSDESEEEEAGARPTRSRRKFMFWRNAALDPILAYIDLLSKEGPHGTFASSTRGSPERIRLREMFKNSRSPVKRGLPLNLYSRTWLQNSQTIPLLEARPPIVLPVFPGQTEHI
;
A
#
# COMPACT_ATOMS: atom_id res chain seq x y z
N MET A 1 6.38 13.18 -20.07
CA MET A 1 6.07 14.57 -19.69
C MET A 1 7.33 15.39 -19.79
N ILE A 2 7.26 16.56 -20.44
CA ILE A 2 8.29 17.59 -20.28
C ILE A 2 7.94 18.30 -18.98
N HIS A 3 8.62 17.96 -17.88
CA HIS A 3 8.46 18.71 -16.63
C HIS A 3 9.16 20.05 -16.81
N ASN A 4 8.39 21.07 -17.18
CA ASN A 4 8.92 22.43 -17.29
C ASN A 4 9.32 22.88 -15.87
N GLY A 5 10.61 22.88 -15.59
CA GLY A 5 11.11 23.42 -14.33
C GLY A 5 10.88 24.92 -14.25
N ILE A 6 10.42 25.41 -13.11
CA ILE A 6 10.25 26.84 -12.84
C ILE A 6 11.38 27.34 -11.96
N THR A 7 11.68 28.63 -12.00
CA THR A 7 12.70 29.17 -11.11
C THR A 7 12.27 29.16 -9.66
N ILE A 8 13.24 29.16 -8.73
CA ILE A 8 12.95 29.25 -7.30
C ILE A 8 12.13 30.51 -7.01
N GLN A 9 12.47 31.64 -7.64
CA GLN A 9 11.70 32.87 -7.48
C GLN A 9 10.26 32.72 -7.99
N GLN A 10 10.08 32.16 -9.19
CA GLN A 10 8.74 31.87 -9.72
C GLN A 10 7.96 30.95 -8.78
N PHE A 11 8.60 29.92 -8.22
CA PHE A 11 7.97 29.03 -7.25
C PHE A 11 7.51 29.80 -6.00
N MET A 12 8.36 30.67 -5.47
CA MET A 12 8.05 31.49 -4.29
C MET A 12 6.90 32.46 -4.57
N ASP A 13 6.88 33.08 -5.75
CA ASP A 13 5.81 33.99 -6.17
C ASP A 13 4.48 33.22 -6.31
N ILE A 14 4.50 32.06 -6.96
CA ILE A 14 3.33 31.17 -7.08
C ILE A 14 2.82 30.78 -5.70
N TYR A 15 3.72 30.29 -4.83
CA TYR A 15 3.36 29.77 -3.52
C TYR A 15 2.80 30.89 -2.61
N THR A 16 3.44 32.05 -2.61
CA THR A 16 3.01 33.22 -1.82
C THR A 16 1.65 33.74 -2.29
N THR A 17 1.44 33.86 -3.61
CA THR A 17 0.16 34.29 -4.17
C THR A 17 -0.95 33.29 -3.85
N THR A 18 -0.67 32.00 -3.96
CA THR A 18 -1.69 30.94 -3.85
C THR A 18 -2.07 30.66 -2.40
N TRP A 19 -1.11 30.71 -1.47
CA TRP A 19 -1.27 30.09 -0.13
C TRP A 19 -0.97 30.98 1.06
N SER A 20 -0.56 32.24 0.84
CA SER A 20 -0.34 33.16 1.97
C SER A 20 -1.65 33.45 2.70
N VAL A 21 -1.59 33.48 4.03
CA VAL A 21 -2.70 33.95 4.85
C VAL A 21 -2.92 35.44 4.57
N PRO A 22 -4.17 35.88 4.32
CA PRO A 22 -4.46 37.28 4.06
C PRO A 22 -3.97 38.20 5.19
N ASN A 23 -3.44 39.37 4.83
CA ASN A 23 -3.03 40.44 5.74
C ASN A 23 -1.91 40.08 6.74
N THR A 24 -1.16 39.00 6.52
CA THR A 24 0.04 38.69 7.32
C THR A 24 1.29 39.32 6.71
N ILE A 25 2.05 40.08 7.50
CA ILE A 25 3.36 40.63 7.14
C ILE A 25 4.37 40.22 8.22
N PRO A 26 5.34 39.31 7.94
CA PRO A 26 5.58 38.63 6.67
C PRO A 26 4.48 37.60 6.33
N SER A 27 4.44 37.13 5.08
CA SER A 27 3.50 36.10 4.64
C SER A 27 3.62 34.83 5.49
N VAL A 28 2.52 34.39 6.08
CA VAL A 28 2.40 33.13 6.84
C VAL A 28 1.67 32.09 5.99
N PHE A 29 1.95 30.81 6.23
CA PHE A 29 1.42 29.69 5.45
C PHE A 29 0.86 28.60 6.36
N SER A 30 -0.20 27.92 5.92
CA SER A 30 -0.66 26.70 6.59
C SER A 30 0.41 25.61 6.49
N LEU A 31 0.74 25.00 7.62
CA LEU A 31 1.70 23.90 7.70
C LEU A 31 1.30 22.72 6.81
N GLU A 32 0.00 22.43 6.72
CA GLU A 32 -0.51 21.35 5.88
C GLU A 32 -0.22 21.63 4.40
N VAL A 33 -0.53 22.85 3.93
CA VAL A 33 -0.25 23.27 2.56
C VAL A 33 1.24 23.16 2.27
N LEU A 34 2.07 23.69 3.16
CA LEU A 34 3.52 23.64 3.03
C LEU A 34 4.03 22.21 2.91
N SER A 35 3.55 21.30 3.77
CA SER A 35 3.91 19.89 3.72
C SER A 35 3.54 19.26 2.37
N VAL A 36 2.34 19.51 1.86
CA VAL A 36 1.89 18.98 0.56
C VAL A 36 2.76 19.54 -0.56
N THR A 37 3.02 20.84 -0.56
CA THR A 37 3.89 21.50 -1.54
C THR A 37 5.29 20.90 -1.54
N LEU A 38 5.93 20.75 -0.39
CA LEU A 38 7.28 20.19 -0.29
C LEU A 38 7.33 18.72 -0.72
N GLN A 39 6.27 17.93 -0.44
CA GLN A 39 6.13 16.58 -1.00
C GLN A 39 6.05 16.60 -2.53
N GLY A 40 5.31 17.56 -3.09
CA GLY A 40 5.21 17.77 -4.53
C GLY A 40 6.55 18.07 -5.20
N VAL A 41 7.44 18.80 -4.53
CA VAL A 41 8.80 19.02 -5.06
C VAL A 41 9.70 17.80 -4.82
N ALA A 42 9.56 17.15 -3.67
CA ALA A 42 10.37 16.01 -3.27
C ALA A 42 10.15 14.76 -4.14
N GLN A 43 9.01 14.63 -4.83
CA GLN A 43 8.72 13.47 -5.69
C GLN A 43 9.71 13.31 -6.86
N PHE A 44 10.41 14.38 -7.24
CA PHE A 44 11.40 14.38 -8.32
C PHE A 44 12.84 14.21 -7.82
N LEU A 45 13.02 13.93 -6.53
CA LEU A 45 14.34 13.63 -5.99
C LEU A 45 14.82 12.26 -6.49
N PRO A 46 16.14 12.10 -6.75
CA PRO A 46 16.71 10.81 -7.11
C PRO A 46 16.45 9.74 -6.03
N GLU A 47 16.31 8.48 -6.46
CA GLU A 47 16.24 7.33 -5.55
C GLU A 47 17.44 7.33 -4.60
N GLY A 48 17.19 7.16 -3.29
CA GLY A 48 18.22 7.26 -2.24
C GLY A 48 18.28 8.60 -1.52
N SER A 49 17.43 9.57 -1.87
CA SER A 49 17.40 10.90 -1.22
C SER A 49 16.72 10.93 0.17
N THR A 50 16.78 9.83 0.93
CA THR A 50 16.08 9.68 2.22
C THR A 50 16.46 10.74 3.25
N ALA A 51 17.72 11.19 3.23
CA ALA A 51 18.18 12.26 4.12
C ALA A 51 17.54 13.62 3.77
N LEU A 52 17.25 13.91 2.50
CA LEU A 52 16.60 15.15 2.10
C LEU A 52 15.12 15.13 2.44
N HIS A 53 14.46 13.98 2.30
CA HIS A 53 13.12 13.78 2.86
C HIS A 53 13.10 14.00 4.37
N ALA A 54 14.10 13.48 5.10
CA ALA A 54 14.22 13.71 6.54
C ALA A 54 14.48 15.18 6.89
N ILE A 55 15.28 15.91 6.10
CA ILE A 55 15.51 17.35 6.27
C ILE A 55 14.22 18.14 6.03
N ILE A 56 13.48 17.83 4.96
CA ILE A 56 12.18 18.45 4.68
C ILE A 56 11.23 18.19 5.84
N ASP A 57 11.09 16.94 6.27
CA ASP A 57 10.22 16.55 7.39
C ASP A 57 10.65 17.21 8.70
N PHE A 58 11.95 17.34 8.95
CA PHE A 58 12.48 18.00 10.14
C PHE A 58 12.14 19.49 10.14
N ASN A 59 12.38 20.20 9.04
CA ASN A 59 12.07 21.62 8.94
C ASN A 59 10.57 21.89 9.02
N VAL A 60 9.74 21.02 8.42
CA VAL A 60 8.27 21.08 8.57
C VAL A 60 7.87 20.85 10.03
N LYS A 61 8.43 19.85 10.71
CA LYS A 61 8.15 19.60 12.14
C LYS A 61 8.62 20.74 13.05
N GLN A 62 9.77 21.35 12.76
CA GLN A 62 10.26 22.48 13.50
C GLN A 62 9.34 23.70 13.30
N ALA A 63 8.93 23.97 12.07
CA ALA A 63 7.92 24.99 11.78
C ALA A 63 6.56 24.70 12.43
N ALA A 64 6.23 23.42 12.64
CA ALA A 64 5.04 23.03 13.40
C ALA A 64 5.13 23.42 14.87
N CYS A 65 6.32 23.40 15.47
CA CYS A 65 6.55 23.84 16.84
C CYS A 65 6.52 25.36 16.95
N ASP A 66 7.02 26.06 15.94
CA ASP A 66 7.13 27.53 15.93
C ASP A 66 5.90 28.21 15.31
N GLU A 67 4.90 27.42 14.87
CA GLU A 67 3.68 27.80 14.13
C GLU A 67 3.90 28.62 12.82
N ILE A 68 5.14 28.98 12.49
CA ILE A 68 5.49 29.86 11.38
C ILE A 68 6.76 29.35 10.69
N LEU A 69 6.66 29.04 9.40
CA LEU A 69 7.84 28.86 8.54
C LEU A 69 8.15 30.17 7.82
N SER A 70 9.33 30.75 8.07
CA SER A 70 9.75 31.96 7.36
C SER A 70 10.00 31.69 5.87
N LEU A 71 9.72 32.70 5.04
CA LEU A 71 9.93 32.66 3.58
C LEU A 71 11.39 32.32 3.21
N SER A 72 12.35 32.78 4.01
CA SER A 72 13.78 32.51 3.81
C SER A 72 14.15 31.05 4.07
N VAL A 73 13.50 30.38 5.03
CA VAL A 73 13.69 28.94 5.27
C VAL A 73 13.11 28.14 4.11
N LEU A 74 11.92 28.49 3.62
CA LEU A 74 11.35 27.84 2.42
C LEU A 74 12.28 27.98 1.22
N GLN A 75 12.79 29.19 0.97
CA GLN A 75 13.72 29.44 -0.12
C GLN A 75 14.98 28.57 -0.01
N LYS A 76 15.55 28.43 1.19
CA LYS A 76 16.71 27.53 1.43
C LYS A 76 16.37 26.06 1.15
N ILE A 77 15.20 25.59 1.58
CA ILE A 77 14.74 24.23 1.29
C ILE A 77 14.63 24.02 -0.23
N LEU A 78 14.03 24.97 -0.93
CA LEU A 78 13.88 24.92 -2.39
C LEU A 78 15.24 24.93 -3.11
N VAL A 79 16.20 25.74 -2.65
CA VAL A 79 17.59 25.72 -3.17
C VAL A 79 18.20 24.32 -3.01
N MET A 80 18.09 23.72 -1.81
CA MET A 80 18.62 22.37 -1.57
C MET A 80 17.95 21.33 -2.48
N VAL A 81 16.63 21.42 -2.65
CA VAL A 81 15.86 20.51 -3.51
C VAL A 81 16.23 20.69 -4.98
N SER A 82 16.33 21.93 -5.47
CA SER A 82 16.77 22.23 -6.84
C SER A 82 18.16 21.65 -7.14
N LYS A 83 19.12 21.82 -6.21
CA LYS A 83 20.44 21.20 -6.29
C LYS A 83 20.30 19.68 -6.37
N ALA A 84 19.54 19.06 -5.46
CA ALA A 84 19.36 17.61 -5.45
C ALA A 84 18.69 17.05 -6.71
N GLN A 85 17.73 17.78 -7.30
CA GLN A 85 17.10 17.39 -8.56
C GLN A 85 18.06 17.48 -9.76
N SER A 86 18.99 18.42 -9.73
CA SER A 86 19.94 18.68 -10.82
C SER A 86 21.10 17.66 -10.86
N TYR A 87 21.49 17.10 -9.70
CA TYR A 87 22.61 16.17 -9.60
C TYR A 87 22.15 14.72 -9.47
N ARG A 88 22.18 13.96 -10.57
CA ARG A 88 22.00 12.51 -10.51
C ARG A 88 23.24 11.83 -9.90
N GLY A 89 23.07 11.12 -8.79
CA GLY A 89 24.11 10.26 -8.21
C GLY A 89 25.09 10.95 -7.23
N ILE A 90 24.88 12.22 -6.87
CA ILE A 90 25.67 12.88 -5.83
C ILE A 90 25.09 12.57 -4.45
N ALA A 91 25.95 12.17 -3.51
CA ALA A 91 25.56 11.98 -2.12
C ALA A 91 25.06 13.29 -1.51
N ILE A 92 23.97 13.25 -0.74
CA ILE A 92 23.34 14.43 -0.11
C ILE A 92 24.33 15.24 0.72
N GLN A 93 25.31 14.60 1.36
CA GLN A 93 26.34 15.30 2.13
C GLN A 93 27.15 16.28 1.27
N SER A 94 27.39 15.94 0.01
CA SER A 94 28.05 16.82 -0.95
C SER A 94 27.16 18.00 -1.34
N ILE A 95 25.83 17.81 -1.42
CA ILE A 95 24.88 18.90 -1.69
C ILE A 95 24.86 19.90 -0.52
N ILE A 96 24.88 19.42 0.71
CA ILE A 96 24.97 20.27 1.91
C ILE A 96 26.29 21.06 1.93
N ASN A 97 27.39 20.44 1.49
CA ASN A 97 28.69 21.10 1.41
C ASN A 97 28.78 22.10 0.25
N LEU A 98 28.13 21.82 -0.89
CA LEU A 98 28.05 22.72 -2.05
C LEU A 98 27.35 24.04 -1.71
N ASP A 99 26.44 24.04 -0.74
CA ASP A 99 25.82 25.28 -0.25
C ASP A 99 26.81 26.25 0.41
N ARG A 100 27.92 25.73 0.94
CA ARG A 100 28.96 26.56 1.57
C ARG A 100 29.91 27.22 0.57
N ASN A 101 29.98 26.70 -0.66
CA ASN A 101 30.96 27.14 -1.65
C ASN A 101 30.47 28.29 -2.55
N GLY A 102 29.22 28.75 -2.38
CA GLY A 102 28.70 29.90 -3.11
C GLY A 102 28.51 29.68 -4.62
N GLU A 103 28.44 28.42 -5.08
CA GLU A 103 28.06 28.14 -6.48
C GLU A 103 26.61 28.58 -6.71
N ASP A 104 26.38 29.26 -7.85
CA ASP A 104 25.06 29.70 -8.25
C ASP A 104 24.10 28.50 -8.28
N PRO A 105 22.99 28.56 -7.52
CA PRO A 105 22.07 27.44 -7.44
C PRO A 105 21.49 27.16 -8.84
N PRO A 106 21.28 25.87 -9.20
CA PRO A 106 20.54 25.55 -10.40
C PRO A 106 19.22 26.32 -10.40
N SER A 107 18.91 26.91 -11.55
CA SER A 107 17.87 27.93 -11.64
C SER A 107 16.47 27.36 -11.68
N HIS A 108 16.27 26.03 -11.60
CA HIS A 108 14.97 25.40 -11.83
C HIS A 108 14.62 24.32 -10.81
N ILE A 109 13.32 24.21 -10.52
CA ILE A 109 12.71 23.19 -9.68
C ILE A 109 11.64 22.47 -10.48
N LEU A 110 11.71 21.14 -10.43
CA LEU A 110 10.63 20.25 -10.87
C LEU A 110 9.66 20.05 -9.71
N PHE A 111 8.37 20.13 -9.99
CA PHE A 111 7.33 19.99 -8.98
C PHE A 111 6.14 19.22 -9.54
N GLY A 112 5.54 18.41 -8.67
CA GLY A 112 4.44 17.52 -9.00
C GLY A 112 3.10 18.09 -8.67
N ASN A 113 3.10 18.87 -7.59
CA ASN A 113 2.00 19.66 -7.11
C ASN A 113 2.53 20.94 -6.46
N LEU A 114 1.63 21.90 -6.28
CA LEU A 114 1.89 23.19 -5.64
C LEU A 114 0.93 23.35 -4.45
N GLY A 115 0.87 22.37 -3.55
CA GLY A 115 0.01 22.40 -2.37
C GLY A 115 -1.38 21.77 -2.55
N LEU A 116 -1.73 21.40 -3.79
CA LEU A 116 -2.93 20.63 -4.11
C LEU A 116 -2.61 19.15 -4.24
N ARG A 117 -3.31 18.28 -3.48
CA ARG A 117 -3.11 16.84 -3.59
C ARG A 117 -3.79 16.31 -4.84
N ARG A 118 -3.02 15.65 -5.72
CA ARG A 118 -3.59 14.99 -6.91
C ARG A 118 -4.66 13.97 -6.49
N ALA A 119 -5.87 14.12 -7.02
CA ALA A 119 -6.98 13.22 -6.72
C ALA A 119 -6.80 11.84 -7.39
N GLN A 120 -7.71 10.91 -7.09
CA GLN A 120 -7.75 9.62 -7.78
C GLN A 120 -8.24 9.79 -9.23
N THR A 121 -7.82 8.90 -10.14
CA THR A 121 -8.14 8.96 -11.58
C THR A 121 -9.64 9.09 -11.87
N TRP A 122 -10.50 8.41 -11.09
CA TRP A 122 -11.94 8.46 -11.29
C TRP A 122 -12.53 9.86 -11.07
N VAL A 123 -11.93 10.69 -10.20
CA VAL A 123 -12.40 12.07 -9.96
C VAL A 123 -12.22 12.90 -11.24
N PHE A 124 -11.06 12.78 -11.89
CA PHE A 124 -10.80 13.46 -13.15
C PHE A 124 -11.74 12.99 -14.27
N GLN A 125 -11.96 11.67 -14.37
CA GLN A 125 -12.90 11.10 -15.33
C GLN A 125 -14.33 11.60 -15.11
N GLU A 126 -14.78 11.66 -13.86
CA GLU A 126 -16.13 12.10 -13.53
C GLU A 126 -16.31 13.61 -13.75
N CYS A 127 -15.31 14.44 -13.41
CA CYS A 127 -15.27 15.85 -13.79
C CYS A 127 -15.40 16.03 -15.31
N GLN A 128 -14.63 15.27 -16.10
CA GLN A 128 -14.69 15.30 -17.56
C GLN A 128 -16.06 14.87 -18.09
N ARG A 129 -16.62 13.79 -17.56
CA ARG A 129 -17.94 13.27 -17.93
C ARG A 129 -19.04 14.29 -17.64
N LEU A 130 -19.00 14.94 -16.47
CA LEU A 130 -19.97 15.96 -16.08
C LEU A 130 -19.83 17.20 -16.96
N CYS A 131 -18.61 17.72 -17.17
CA CYS A 131 -18.38 18.91 -17.99
C CYS A 131 -18.67 18.69 -19.48
N ALA A 132 -18.47 17.49 -20.02
CA ALA A 132 -18.74 17.17 -21.43
C ALA A 132 -20.23 17.24 -21.79
N ALA A 133 -21.14 17.24 -20.79
CA ALA A 133 -22.56 17.30 -21.04
C ALA A 133 -23.03 18.64 -21.62
N ARG A 134 -22.29 19.73 -21.40
CA ARG A 134 -22.68 21.10 -21.79
C ARG A 134 -21.47 21.99 -22.09
N SER A 135 -21.61 22.89 -23.06
CA SER A 135 -20.54 23.84 -23.42
C SER A 135 -20.42 25.03 -22.47
N THR A 136 -21.53 25.43 -21.84
CA THR A 136 -21.62 26.54 -20.90
C THR A 136 -22.43 26.13 -19.68
N TRP A 137 -22.08 26.70 -18.53
CA TRP A 137 -22.67 26.34 -17.24
C TRP A 137 -23.06 27.58 -16.45
N LEU A 138 -24.30 27.56 -15.93
CA LEU A 138 -24.74 28.53 -14.92
C LEU A 138 -24.24 28.12 -13.54
N ALA A 139 -24.07 29.07 -12.62
CA ALA A 139 -23.56 28.81 -11.28
C ALA A 139 -24.39 27.77 -10.50
N VAL A 140 -25.72 27.81 -10.62
CA VAL A 140 -26.63 26.85 -9.96
C VAL A 140 -26.39 25.42 -10.47
N GLU A 141 -26.22 25.25 -11.77
CA GLU A 141 -26.01 23.94 -12.39
C GLU A 141 -24.62 23.38 -12.07
N ALA A 142 -23.61 24.25 -12.05
CA ALA A 142 -22.28 23.90 -11.62
C ALA A 142 -22.24 23.47 -10.14
N PHE A 143 -23.02 24.13 -9.28
CA PHE A 143 -23.13 23.76 -7.87
C PHE A 143 -23.71 22.36 -7.69
N GLU A 144 -24.78 22.03 -8.40
CA GLU A 144 -25.37 20.69 -8.37
C GLU A 144 -24.38 19.62 -8.87
N ALA A 145 -23.65 19.90 -9.95
CA ALA A 145 -22.63 18.99 -10.47
C ALA A 145 -21.48 18.78 -9.47
N CYS A 146 -21.05 19.84 -8.77
CA CYS A 146 -20.06 19.80 -7.70
C CYS A 146 -20.53 18.92 -6.52
N CYS A 147 -21.76 19.12 -6.04
CA CYS A 147 -22.33 18.31 -4.95
C CYS A 147 -22.44 16.84 -5.34
N LYS A 148 -22.87 16.55 -6.58
CA LYS A 148 -22.92 15.19 -7.12
C LYS A 148 -21.55 14.52 -7.16
N LEU A 149 -20.52 15.24 -7.62
CA LEU A 149 -19.14 14.75 -7.64
C LEU A 149 -18.60 14.48 -6.22
N ALA A 150 -18.92 15.35 -5.27
CA ALA A 150 -18.48 15.21 -3.89
C ALA A 150 -19.23 14.11 -3.11
N GLY A 151 -20.43 13.73 -3.57
CA GLY A 151 -21.32 12.83 -2.85
C GLY A 151 -21.93 13.51 -1.62
N THR A 152 -22.11 14.83 -1.66
CA THR A 152 -22.59 15.64 -0.53
C THR A 152 -23.95 16.27 -0.84
N PRO A 153 -24.79 16.49 0.17
CA PRO A 153 -26.06 17.19 -0.03
C PRO A 153 -25.81 18.65 -0.41
N SER A 154 -26.75 19.25 -1.15
CA SER A 154 -26.75 20.68 -1.48
C SER A 154 -27.16 21.54 -0.28
N ASP A 155 -26.32 21.52 0.76
CA ASP A 155 -26.52 22.26 2.01
C ASP A 155 -25.79 23.61 2.02
N GLU A 156 -25.99 24.37 3.10
CA GLU A 156 -25.40 25.70 3.27
C GLU A 156 -23.87 25.67 3.29
N ILE A 157 -23.27 24.63 3.89
CA ILE A 157 -21.80 24.46 3.94
C ILE A 157 -21.25 24.26 2.53
N SER A 158 -21.88 23.38 1.75
CA SER A 158 -21.53 23.12 0.35
C SER A 158 -21.67 24.39 -0.48
N GLN A 159 -22.72 25.19 -0.26
CA GLN A 159 -22.93 26.46 -0.95
C GLN A 159 -21.83 27.49 -0.64
N VAL A 160 -21.39 27.60 0.62
CA VAL A 160 -20.31 28.50 1.03
C VAL A 160 -18.98 28.09 0.37
N ILE A 161 -18.67 26.79 0.39
CA ILE A 161 -17.46 26.26 -0.24
C ILE A 161 -17.51 26.48 -1.76
N PHE A 162 -18.65 26.18 -2.38
CA PHE A 162 -18.86 26.40 -3.81
C PHE A 162 -18.68 27.86 -4.18
N THR A 163 -19.31 28.78 -3.45
CA THR A 163 -19.18 30.23 -3.69
C THR A 163 -17.72 30.68 -3.61
N SER A 164 -16.98 30.16 -2.62
CA SER A 164 -15.56 30.46 -2.45
C SER A 164 -14.72 29.95 -3.61
N VAL A 165 -14.91 28.68 -4.02
CA VAL A 165 -14.23 28.07 -5.17
C VAL A 165 -14.60 28.78 -6.48
N TRP A 166 -15.87 29.14 -6.63
CA TRP A 166 -16.39 29.82 -7.81
C TRP A 166 -15.76 31.20 -7.96
N GLY A 167 -15.57 31.92 -6.85
CA GLY A 167 -14.85 33.19 -6.82
C GLY A 167 -13.39 33.09 -7.25
N LEU A 168 -12.74 31.92 -7.12
CA LEU A 168 -11.36 31.71 -7.58
C LEU A 168 -11.25 31.52 -9.10
N ILE A 169 -12.30 30.95 -9.72
CA ILE A 169 -12.27 30.57 -11.14
C ILE A 169 -13.06 31.53 -12.03
N THR A 170 -13.87 32.41 -11.45
CA THR A 170 -14.71 33.37 -12.18
C THR A 170 -14.41 34.82 -11.79
N LEU A 171 -14.47 35.72 -12.77
CA LEU A 171 -14.58 37.16 -12.56
C LEU A 171 -16.06 37.50 -12.26
N PRO A 172 -16.39 38.65 -11.62
CA PRO A 172 -17.64 38.83 -10.89
C PRO A 172 -18.94 38.44 -11.64
N SER A 173 -19.60 37.45 -11.03
CA SER A 173 -21.02 37.01 -10.99
C SER A 173 -21.87 36.75 -12.24
N ASP A 174 -21.62 37.30 -13.43
CA ASP A 174 -22.58 37.17 -14.56
C ASP A 174 -22.05 36.46 -15.82
N VAL A 175 -20.86 35.87 -15.76
CA VAL A 175 -20.25 35.23 -16.93
C VAL A 175 -20.43 33.71 -16.88
N SER A 176 -21.05 33.16 -17.92
CA SER A 176 -21.14 31.70 -18.10
C SER A 176 -19.74 31.09 -18.18
N VAL A 177 -19.55 29.96 -17.50
CA VAL A 177 -18.23 29.35 -17.35
C VAL A 177 -18.03 28.28 -18.43
N THR A 178 -16.86 28.30 -19.07
CA THR A 178 -16.49 27.25 -20.04
C THR A 178 -16.26 25.91 -19.33
N GLY A 179 -16.48 24.80 -20.03
CA GLY A 179 -16.22 23.46 -19.47
C GLY A 179 -14.82 23.31 -18.84
N ASN A 180 -13.79 23.93 -19.43
CA ASN A 180 -12.41 23.86 -18.91
C ASN A 180 -12.24 24.58 -17.57
N THR A 181 -12.89 25.73 -17.40
CA THR A 181 -12.86 26.47 -16.13
C THR A 181 -13.69 25.72 -15.08
N LEU A 182 -14.82 25.12 -15.47
CA LEU A 182 -15.62 24.29 -14.58
C LEU A 182 -14.85 23.06 -14.10
N LEU A 183 -14.05 22.39 -14.94
CA LEU A 183 -13.21 21.25 -14.54
C LEU A 183 -12.30 21.59 -13.34
N VAL A 184 -11.68 22.77 -13.39
CA VAL A 184 -10.83 23.27 -12.30
C VAL A 184 -11.67 23.53 -11.05
N GLY A 185 -12.82 24.19 -11.20
CA GLY A 185 -13.76 24.44 -10.11
C GLY A 185 -14.25 23.18 -9.40
N MET A 186 -14.72 22.19 -10.18
CA MET A 186 -15.21 20.91 -9.66
C MET A 186 -14.12 20.15 -8.92
N TYR A 187 -12.90 20.13 -9.45
CA TYR A 187 -11.76 19.52 -8.79
C TYR A 187 -11.43 20.20 -7.45
N LEU A 188 -11.36 21.54 -7.42
CA LEU A 188 -11.08 22.29 -6.20
C LEU A 188 -12.18 22.11 -5.16
N PHE A 189 -13.45 22.15 -5.58
CA PHE A 189 -14.59 21.87 -4.72
C PHE A 189 -14.46 20.48 -4.08
N LYS A 190 -14.22 19.44 -4.88
CA LYS A 190 -14.03 18.08 -4.38
C LYS A 190 -12.85 17.99 -3.40
N ALA A 191 -11.72 18.62 -3.73
CA ALA A 191 -10.53 18.60 -2.88
C ALA A 191 -10.80 19.24 -1.51
N VAL A 192 -11.52 20.37 -1.48
CA VAL A 192 -11.89 21.07 -0.24
C VAL A 192 -12.88 20.25 0.59
N MET A 193 -13.86 19.61 -0.05
CA MET A 193 -14.78 18.69 0.65
C MET A 193 -14.06 17.47 1.25
N GLU A 194 -12.88 17.10 0.74
CA GLU A 194 -12.01 16.06 1.28
C GLU A 194 -10.99 16.59 2.31
N GLY A 195 -11.12 17.84 2.73
CA GLY A 195 -10.29 18.48 3.74
C GLY A 195 -9.03 19.17 3.20
N SER A 196 -8.90 19.31 1.87
CA SER A 196 -7.79 20.10 1.31
C SER A 196 -8.01 21.60 1.56
N PRO A 197 -6.95 22.35 1.85
CA PRO A 197 -7.04 23.80 1.98
C PRO A 197 -7.43 24.46 0.64
N LEU A 198 -8.31 25.45 0.71
CA LEU A 198 -8.69 26.25 -0.46
C LEU A 198 -7.60 27.31 -0.75
N PRO A 199 -7.10 27.42 -2.00
CA PRO A 199 -6.21 28.51 -2.38
C PRO A 199 -6.84 29.88 -2.15
N ARG A 200 -6.03 30.87 -1.79
CA ARG A 200 -6.47 32.27 -1.73
C ARG A 200 -6.72 32.83 -3.12
N GLU A 201 -5.80 32.55 -4.03
CA GLU A 201 -5.83 32.96 -5.44
C GLU A 201 -5.27 31.83 -6.30
N LEU A 202 -5.81 31.64 -7.51
CA LEU A 202 -5.30 30.63 -8.44
C LEU A 202 -4.26 31.24 -9.37
N HIS A 203 -2.99 31.06 -9.04
CA HIS A 203 -1.91 31.43 -9.94
C HIS A 203 -2.03 30.66 -11.28
N PRO A 204 -1.78 31.29 -12.46
CA PRO A 204 -1.89 30.63 -13.77
C PRO A 204 -1.14 29.29 -13.89
N ALA A 205 0.04 29.19 -13.30
CA ALA A 205 0.82 27.96 -13.24
C ALA A 205 0.10 26.79 -12.54
N VAL A 206 -0.73 27.06 -11.52
CA VAL A 206 -1.55 26.05 -10.85
C VAL A 206 -2.66 25.56 -11.79
N ILE A 207 -3.28 26.47 -12.54
CA ILE A 207 -4.30 26.13 -13.54
C ILE A 207 -3.70 25.24 -14.64
N GLU A 208 -2.52 25.59 -15.16
CA GLU A 208 -1.82 24.77 -16.15
C GLU A 208 -1.41 23.40 -15.62
N LEU A 209 -0.97 23.32 -14.35
CA LEU A 209 -0.70 22.05 -13.69
C LEU A 209 -1.96 21.16 -13.64
N LEU A 210 -3.10 21.71 -13.21
CA LEU A 210 -4.36 20.96 -13.17
C LEU A 210 -4.79 20.49 -14.56
N ARG A 211 -4.67 21.36 -15.57
CA ARG A 211 -4.92 21.00 -16.97
C ARG A 211 -4.03 19.85 -17.44
N GLY A 212 -2.74 19.88 -17.08
CA GLY A 212 -1.80 18.80 -17.35
C GLY A 212 -2.25 17.46 -16.75
N TRP A 213 -2.75 17.46 -15.51
CA TRP A 213 -3.30 16.24 -14.89
C TRP A 213 -4.53 15.71 -15.62
N PHE A 214 -5.46 16.59 -16.04
CA PHE A 214 -6.63 16.18 -16.83
C PHE A 214 -6.22 15.58 -18.19
N GLN A 215 -5.28 16.20 -18.90
CA GLN A 215 -4.78 15.71 -20.18
C GLN A 215 -4.11 14.35 -20.05
N GLU A 216 -3.30 14.15 -18.99
CA GLU A 216 -2.67 12.87 -18.71
C GLU A 216 -3.69 11.76 -18.47
N VAL A 217 -4.75 12.04 -17.69
CA VAL A 217 -5.83 11.07 -17.45
C VAL A 217 -6.57 10.75 -18.76
N THR A 218 -6.87 11.74 -19.58
CA THR A 218 -7.46 11.52 -20.92
C THR A 218 -6.56 10.64 -21.78
N HIS A 219 -5.25 10.89 -21.75
CA HIS A 219 -4.28 10.11 -22.51
C HIS A 219 -4.22 8.65 -22.02
N MET A 220 -4.18 8.44 -20.71
CA MET A 220 -4.21 7.10 -20.10
C MET A 220 -5.48 6.33 -20.48
N ASN A 221 -6.64 7.00 -20.49
CA ASN A 221 -7.89 6.39 -20.92
C ASN A 221 -7.88 6.06 -22.42
N SER A 222 -7.31 6.92 -23.26
CA SER A 222 -7.22 6.67 -24.72
C SER A 222 -6.28 5.52 -25.09
N GLN A 223 -5.32 5.19 -24.22
CA GLN A 223 -4.41 4.05 -24.42
C GLN A 223 -4.95 2.74 -23.86
N GLN A 224 -5.97 2.79 -23.00
CA GLN A 224 -6.65 1.60 -22.50
C GLN A 224 -7.79 1.22 -23.46
N PHE A 225 -7.41 0.46 -24.50
CA PHE A 225 -8.21 -0.20 -25.54
C PHE A 225 -8.66 0.65 -26.75
N PRO A 226 -8.18 0.37 -27.99
CA PRO A 226 -9.06 0.52 -29.15
C PRO A 226 -10.18 -0.50 -29.02
N ASP A 227 -11.39 -0.17 -29.48
CA ASP A 227 -12.49 -1.14 -29.61
C ASP A 227 -11.99 -2.39 -30.35
N VAL A 228 -11.70 -3.47 -29.60
CA VAL A 228 -11.31 -4.76 -30.16
C VAL A 228 -12.60 -5.45 -30.58
N GLU A 229 -13.04 -5.19 -31.81
CA GLU A 229 -13.92 -6.11 -32.52
C GLU A 229 -13.27 -7.51 -32.54
N LEU A 230 -14.01 -8.49 -32.03
CA LEU A 230 -13.69 -9.90 -32.04
C LEU A 230 -13.32 -10.39 -33.45
N ARG A 231 -12.03 -10.69 -33.68
CA ARG A 231 -11.62 -11.64 -34.73
C ARG A 231 -10.65 -12.69 -34.19
N HIS A 232 -10.99 -13.94 -34.47
CA HIS A 232 -10.25 -15.14 -34.10
C HIS A 232 -8.85 -15.22 -34.74
N PRO A 233 -7.91 -15.97 -34.14
CA PRO A 233 -6.49 -15.91 -34.47
C PRO A 233 -6.10 -16.94 -35.54
N ARG A 234 -5.06 -16.62 -36.33
CA ARG A 234 -4.03 -17.57 -36.81
C ARG A 234 -2.80 -16.80 -37.35
N PRO A 235 -1.62 -17.45 -37.49
CA PRO A 235 -0.39 -16.94 -36.91
C PRO A 235 0.72 -16.65 -37.93
N SER A 236 1.61 -15.70 -37.62
CA SER A 236 3.06 -15.81 -37.86
C SER A 236 3.78 -14.71 -37.09
N MET A 237 4.69 -15.12 -36.20
CA MET A 237 6.13 -14.88 -36.27
C MET A 237 6.57 -13.42 -36.34
N ASN A 238 7.08 -12.95 -35.20
CA ASN A 238 8.25 -12.08 -35.16
C ASN A 238 8.97 -12.25 -33.80
N PRO A 239 10.27 -11.91 -33.73
CA PRO A 239 11.28 -12.67 -33.02
C PRO A 239 11.26 -12.41 -31.52
N VAL A 240 11.58 -13.44 -30.74
CA VAL A 240 11.86 -13.30 -29.32
C VAL A 240 13.17 -12.52 -29.19
N VAL A 241 13.05 -11.28 -28.74
CA VAL A 241 14.19 -10.49 -28.26
C VAL A 241 14.58 -11.07 -26.90
N ASP A 242 15.76 -11.67 -26.84
CA ASP A 242 16.35 -12.15 -25.59
C ASP A 242 16.86 -10.95 -24.78
N ILE A 243 16.00 -10.51 -23.86
CA ILE A 243 16.22 -9.35 -22.99
C ILE A 243 17.45 -9.59 -22.07
N ASP A 244 17.77 -10.84 -21.75
CA ASP A 244 18.91 -11.17 -20.89
C ASP A 244 20.23 -11.11 -21.67
N MET A 245 20.22 -11.47 -22.95
CA MET A 245 21.37 -11.27 -23.84
C MET A 245 21.65 -9.78 -24.10
N ILE A 246 20.61 -8.96 -24.28
CA ILE A 246 20.74 -7.49 -24.40
C ILE A 246 21.24 -6.88 -23.09
N ALA A 247 20.70 -7.30 -21.95
CA ALA A 247 21.15 -6.82 -20.64
C ALA A 247 22.62 -7.19 -20.38
N THR A 248 23.05 -8.38 -20.77
CA THR A 248 24.44 -8.83 -20.59
C THR A 248 25.41 -8.04 -21.48
N GLU A 249 25.02 -7.74 -22.73
CA GLU A 249 25.90 -7.01 -23.66
C GLU A 249 25.92 -5.49 -23.44
N VAL A 250 24.85 -4.94 -22.86
CA VAL A 250 24.80 -3.57 -22.33
C VAL A 250 25.69 -3.43 -21.09
N VAL A 251 25.71 -4.43 -20.20
CA VAL A 251 26.64 -4.45 -19.06
C VAL A 251 28.09 -4.59 -19.52
N LYS A 252 28.37 -5.42 -20.54
CA LYS A 252 29.72 -5.58 -21.10
C LYS A 252 30.26 -4.33 -21.80
N THR A 253 29.39 -3.56 -22.46
CA THR A 253 29.74 -2.29 -23.11
C THR A 253 29.81 -1.12 -22.13
N MET A 254 29.03 -1.11 -21.04
CA MET A 254 29.08 -0.07 -20.01
C MET A 254 30.28 -0.18 -19.06
N PHE A 255 30.87 -1.37 -18.89
CA PHE A 255 32.01 -1.58 -17.97
C PHE A 255 33.32 -2.00 -18.66
N GLY A 256 33.35 -2.05 -20.00
CA GLY A 256 34.50 -2.55 -20.77
C GLY A 256 35.53 -1.52 -21.25
N SER A 257 35.30 -0.21 -21.07
CA SER A 257 36.13 0.82 -21.73
C SER A 257 36.39 2.04 -20.85
N ALA A 258 37.10 1.87 -19.73
CA ALA A 258 37.78 2.98 -19.02
C ALA A 258 38.81 2.46 -17.99
N THR A 259 39.63 1.48 -18.38
CA THR A 259 40.93 1.23 -17.74
C THR A 259 41.98 2.11 -18.41
N MET A 260 42.88 2.69 -17.60
CA MET A 260 44.05 3.52 -17.96
C MET A 260 43.84 5.04 -17.78
N ALA A 261 43.92 5.54 -16.53
CA ALA A 261 44.63 6.80 -16.20
C ALA A 261 44.39 7.38 -14.77
N GLN A 262 43.59 6.78 -13.89
CA GLN A 262 43.32 7.38 -12.56
C GLN A 262 43.37 6.39 -11.37
N ASP A 263 44.29 5.43 -11.42
CA ASP A 263 44.46 4.41 -10.36
C ASP A 263 45.39 4.81 -9.19
N SER A 264 45.98 6.02 -9.16
CA SER A 264 46.99 6.35 -8.13
C SER A 264 46.50 7.16 -6.93
N GLU A 265 45.37 7.88 -6.98
CA GLU A 265 45.00 8.79 -5.87
C GLU A 265 43.68 8.46 -5.15
N ILE A 266 42.78 7.68 -5.77
CA ILE A 266 41.48 7.32 -5.16
C ILE A 266 41.57 6.01 -4.33
N ASN A 267 42.62 5.19 -4.51
CA ASN A 267 42.82 3.95 -3.74
C ASN A 267 43.34 4.17 -2.30
N VAL A 268 43.80 5.37 -1.93
CA VAL A 268 44.25 5.65 -0.55
C VAL A 268 43.09 6.10 0.36
N ALA A 269 42.05 6.74 -0.18
CA ALA A 269 40.91 7.22 0.62
C ALA A 269 39.74 6.23 0.71
N ARG A 270 39.50 5.39 -0.31
CA ARG A 270 38.46 4.35 -0.26
C ARG A 270 38.84 3.12 0.58
N ASN A 271 40.13 2.86 0.76
CA ASN A 271 40.66 1.87 1.70
C ASN A 271 40.66 2.31 3.18
N ASN A 272 40.07 3.46 3.54
CA ASN A 272 39.99 3.87 4.95
C ASN A 272 38.58 3.87 5.55
N TYR A 273 37.50 3.75 4.75
CA TYR A 273 36.13 3.63 5.29
C TYR A 273 35.43 2.30 4.98
N ASN A 274 35.93 1.49 4.04
CA ASN A 274 35.49 0.10 3.84
C ASN A 274 36.40 -0.94 4.51
N THR A 275 37.48 -0.51 5.19
CA THR A 275 38.40 -1.41 5.92
C THR A 275 38.10 -1.43 7.42
N SER A 276 36.98 -0.85 7.85
CA SER A 276 36.46 -0.94 9.22
C SER A 276 34.93 -1.07 9.25
N ALA A 277 34.33 -1.75 8.26
CA ALA A 277 33.08 -2.44 8.53
C ALA A 277 33.44 -3.55 9.52
N THR A 278 33.40 -3.23 10.82
CA THR A 278 33.39 -4.24 11.88
C THR A 278 32.28 -5.22 11.50
N GLN A 279 32.68 -6.37 10.97
CA GLN A 279 31.77 -7.46 10.68
C GLN A 279 31.07 -7.73 12.01
N ILE A 280 29.81 -7.33 12.11
CA ILE A 280 29.00 -7.64 13.28
C ILE A 280 28.96 -9.15 13.31
N ASP A 281 29.52 -9.74 14.36
CA ASP A 281 29.57 -11.19 14.53
C ASP A 281 28.17 -11.77 14.22
N PRO A 282 28.05 -12.73 13.28
CA PRO A 282 26.80 -13.42 13.02
C PRO A 282 26.13 -13.96 14.29
N ARG A 283 26.92 -14.32 15.32
CA ARG A 283 26.41 -14.74 16.63
C ARG A 283 25.64 -13.63 17.34
N THR A 284 26.18 -12.41 17.35
CA THR A 284 25.52 -11.22 17.91
C THR A 284 24.22 -10.90 17.18
N THR A 285 24.23 -10.97 15.84
CA THR A 285 23.02 -10.74 15.04
C THR A 285 21.94 -11.80 15.32
N LYS A 286 22.33 -13.06 15.48
CA LYS A 286 21.44 -14.16 15.85
C LYS A 286 20.88 -13.97 17.26
N PHE A 287 21.73 -13.65 18.23
CA PHE A 287 21.35 -13.37 19.62
C PHE A 287 20.32 -12.24 19.70
N ILE A 288 20.58 -11.08 19.08
CA ILE A 288 19.64 -9.95 19.07
C ILE A 288 18.32 -10.33 18.40
N SER A 289 18.35 -11.16 17.36
CA SER A 289 17.12 -11.62 16.69
C SER A 289 16.31 -12.58 17.54
N GLN A 290 16.97 -13.45 18.30
CA GLN A 290 16.35 -14.34 19.26
C GLN A 290 15.72 -13.54 20.41
N LEU A 291 16.49 -12.67 21.06
CA LEU A 291 16.00 -11.81 22.14
C LEU A 291 14.81 -10.95 21.73
N PHE A 292 14.89 -10.35 20.55
CA PHE A 292 13.78 -9.55 20.00
C PHE A 292 12.52 -10.40 19.81
N SER A 293 12.68 -11.62 19.28
CA SER A 293 11.56 -12.54 19.06
C SER A 293 10.95 -13.04 20.37
N GLU A 294 11.77 -13.36 21.36
CA GLU A 294 11.33 -13.78 22.71
C GLU A 294 10.60 -12.64 23.43
N THR A 295 11.16 -11.43 23.42
CA THR A 295 10.52 -10.25 24.03
C THR A 295 9.16 -9.97 23.37
N LEU A 296 9.09 -10.04 22.05
CA LEU A 296 7.84 -9.83 21.31
C LEU A 296 6.84 -10.94 21.58
N LYS A 297 7.27 -12.20 21.66
CA LYS A 297 6.40 -13.31 22.04
C LYS A 297 5.84 -13.11 23.44
N ASN A 298 6.65 -12.75 24.43
CA ASN A 298 6.22 -12.52 25.81
C ASN A 298 5.20 -11.38 25.92
N LEU A 299 5.35 -10.31 25.12
CA LEU A 299 4.35 -9.24 25.07
C LEU A 299 3.03 -9.69 24.43
N LEU A 300 3.07 -10.63 23.49
CA LEU A 300 1.91 -11.17 22.79
C LEU A 300 1.32 -12.44 23.46
N ASP A 301 2.02 -13.05 24.43
CA ASP A 301 1.62 -14.26 25.18
C ASP A 301 1.48 -13.90 26.65
N ARG A 302 0.50 -13.07 26.99
CA ARG A 302 0.17 -12.87 28.40
C ARG A 302 -0.52 -14.14 28.91
N GLU A 303 0.23 -14.95 29.65
CA GLU A 303 -0.16 -16.18 30.37
C GLU A 303 -1.54 -16.74 29.98
N GLY A 304 -1.58 -17.51 28.88
CA GLY A 304 -2.76 -18.27 28.48
C GLY A 304 -3.75 -17.56 27.55
N SER A 305 -3.49 -16.29 27.16
CA SER A 305 -4.32 -15.58 26.19
C SER A 305 -4.29 -16.21 24.81
N LEU A 306 -5.44 -16.28 24.12
CA LEU A 306 -5.50 -16.68 22.72
C LEU A 306 -4.87 -15.60 21.84
N ILE A 307 -4.45 -15.94 20.61
CA ILE A 307 -3.91 -14.95 19.67
C ILE A 307 -4.89 -13.78 19.49
N VAL A 308 -6.18 -14.09 19.49
CA VAL A 308 -7.29 -13.14 19.38
C VAL A 308 -7.19 -12.01 20.41
N ASP A 309 -6.72 -12.28 21.62
CA ASP A 309 -6.60 -11.28 22.69
C ASP A 309 -5.47 -10.28 22.44
N SER A 310 -4.47 -10.69 21.65
CA SER A 310 -3.34 -9.87 21.20
C SER A 310 -3.66 -9.07 19.93
N LEU A 311 -4.87 -9.19 19.39
CA LEU A 311 -5.33 -8.42 18.23
C LEU A 311 -6.08 -7.16 18.65
N ALA A 312 -5.78 -6.05 17.97
CA ALA A 312 -6.54 -4.82 18.12
C ALA A 312 -7.90 -4.99 17.45
N THR A 313 -8.96 -4.57 18.15
CA THR A 313 -10.29 -4.55 17.56
C THR A 313 -10.41 -3.43 16.51
N PRO A 314 -11.28 -3.56 15.50
CA PRO A 314 -11.50 -2.49 14.51
C PRO A 314 -11.86 -1.14 15.15
N HIS A 315 -12.63 -1.15 16.25
CA HIS A 315 -13.00 0.06 16.99
C HIS A 315 -11.80 0.74 17.65
N GLN A 316 -10.87 -0.01 18.26
CA GLN A 316 -9.66 0.56 18.84
C GLN A 316 -8.79 1.24 17.78
N VAL A 317 -8.64 0.58 16.62
CA VAL A 317 -7.89 1.12 15.48
C VAL A 317 -8.56 2.40 14.95
N GLN A 318 -9.89 2.39 14.84
CA GLN A 318 -10.65 3.56 14.38
C GLN A 318 -10.52 4.74 15.37
N TYR A 319 -10.66 4.49 16.67
CA TYR A 319 -10.45 5.54 17.68
C TYR A 319 -9.03 6.10 17.66
N PHE A 320 -8.02 5.28 17.42
CA PHE A 320 -6.66 5.76 17.21
C PHE A 320 -6.55 6.66 15.97
N LYS A 321 -7.16 6.27 14.84
CA LYS A 321 -7.18 7.09 13.61
C LYS A 321 -7.89 8.43 13.81
N GLU A 322 -8.94 8.45 14.61
CA GLU A 322 -9.68 9.67 14.98
C GLU A 322 -8.99 10.51 16.07
N GLY A 323 -7.82 10.08 16.57
CA GLY A 323 -7.10 10.77 17.65
C GLY A 323 -7.74 10.62 19.04
N LYS A 324 -8.76 9.76 19.18
CA LYS A 324 -9.49 9.51 20.43
C LYS A 324 -8.79 8.51 21.36
N SER A 325 -7.74 7.85 20.89
CA SER A 325 -6.91 6.96 21.72
C SER A 325 -5.42 7.12 21.42
N PHE A 326 -4.56 6.84 22.40
CA PHE A 326 -3.10 6.88 22.25
C PHE A 326 -2.52 5.68 21.48
N GLY A 327 -3.37 4.70 21.14
CA GLY A 327 -3.00 3.47 20.45
C GLY A 327 -2.46 2.39 21.40
N PRO A 328 -1.66 1.45 20.88
CA PRO A 328 -1.12 0.34 21.67
C PRO A 328 -0.15 0.84 22.73
N THR A 329 -0.16 0.19 23.90
CA THR A 329 0.76 0.46 25.02
C THR A 329 1.46 -0.83 25.44
N ILE A 330 2.48 -0.77 26.30
CA ILE A 330 3.11 -2.01 26.81
C ILE A 330 2.16 -2.81 27.71
N SER A 331 1.27 -2.13 28.42
CA SER A 331 0.26 -2.78 29.27
C SER A 331 -0.96 -3.31 28.51
N ASP A 332 -1.21 -2.84 27.29
CA ASP A 332 -2.26 -3.33 26.38
C ASP A 332 -1.66 -3.41 24.97
N PHE A 333 -0.70 -4.33 24.81
CA PHE A 333 0.07 -4.44 23.58
C PHE A 333 -0.69 -5.31 22.58
N LYS A 334 -1.38 -4.64 21.65
CA LYS A 334 -2.18 -5.27 20.61
C LYS A 334 -1.68 -4.90 19.22
N ILE A 335 -1.85 -5.82 18.28
CA ILE A 335 -1.50 -5.63 16.87
C ILE A 335 -2.77 -5.54 16.04
N ASP A 336 -2.84 -4.56 15.15
CA ASP A 336 -3.89 -4.50 14.14
C ASP A 336 -3.55 -5.49 13.03
N TRP A 337 -4.14 -6.68 13.06
CA TRP A 337 -3.89 -7.69 12.03
C TRP A 337 -4.21 -7.18 10.62
N MET A 338 -5.17 -6.27 10.51
CA MET A 338 -5.68 -5.73 9.26
C MET A 338 -4.94 -4.42 8.88
N GLY A 339 -3.97 -3.98 9.68
CA GLY A 339 -3.30 -2.71 9.48
C GLY A 339 -2.06 -2.82 8.61
N GLU A 340 -1.77 -1.79 7.81
CA GLU A 340 -0.47 -1.65 7.17
C GLU A 340 0.64 -1.61 8.23
N MET A 341 1.65 -2.48 8.12
CA MET A 341 2.78 -2.54 9.08
C MET A 341 3.58 -1.24 9.19
N LYS A 342 3.59 -0.45 8.10
CA LYS A 342 4.37 0.78 7.98
C LYS A 342 3.61 2.03 8.40
N LYS A 343 2.33 1.93 8.79
CA LYS A 343 1.48 3.09 9.12
C LYS A 343 0.57 2.82 10.33
N GLY A 344 -0.11 3.87 10.79
CA GLY A 344 -1.20 3.77 11.76
C GLY A 344 -0.87 3.01 13.04
N TRP A 345 -1.78 2.11 13.44
CA TRP A 345 -1.71 1.34 14.69
C TRP A 345 -0.43 0.49 14.77
N ASN A 346 -0.07 -0.23 13.71
CA ASN A 346 1.07 -1.13 13.72
C ASN A 346 2.42 -0.41 13.75
N LEU A 347 2.53 0.75 13.08
CA LEU A 347 3.72 1.60 13.22
C LEU A 347 3.86 2.09 14.67
N ARG A 348 2.75 2.47 15.30
CA ARG A 348 2.76 2.87 16.72
C ARG A 348 3.15 1.70 17.62
N ALA A 349 2.60 0.51 17.41
CA ALA A 349 2.98 -0.71 18.13
C ALA A 349 4.48 -0.99 18.00
N ALA A 350 5.02 -0.90 16.78
CA ALA A 350 6.44 -1.13 16.51
C ALA A 350 7.35 -0.17 17.28
N ARG A 351 6.97 1.11 17.35
CA ARG A 351 7.70 2.14 18.12
C ARG A 351 7.61 1.92 19.62
N VAL A 352 6.42 1.59 20.12
CA VAL A 352 6.19 1.28 21.55
C VAL A 352 7.02 0.07 21.98
N PHE A 353 7.02 -0.99 21.17
CA PHE A 353 7.87 -2.15 21.37
C PHE A 353 9.36 -1.80 21.36
N SER A 354 9.81 -1.06 20.34
CA SER A 354 11.23 -0.70 20.17
C SER A 354 11.73 0.15 21.34
N LYS A 355 10.90 1.09 21.81
CA LYS A 355 11.18 1.89 22.99
C LYS A 355 11.29 1.03 24.25
N HIS A 356 10.34 0.12 24.48
CA HIS A 356 10.40 -0.79 25.64
C HIS A 356 11.63 -1.71 25.60
N LEU A 357 11.98 -2.23 24.43
CA LEU A 357 13.19 -3.03 24.27
C LEU A 357 14.43 -2.22 24.68
N MET A 358 14.53 -0.97 24.22
CA MET A 358 15.64 -0.05 24.55
C MET A 358 15.66 0.36 26.03
N ASP A 359 14.50 0.64 26.62
CA ASP A 359 14.41 1.22 27.97
C ASP A 359 14.47 0.14 29.06
N THR A 360 14.05 -1.09 28.77
CA THR A 360 13.88 -2.15 29.78
C THR A 360 14.76 -3.37 29.52
N VAL A 361 14.84 -3.83 28.26
CA VAL A 361 15.51 -5.10 27.95
C VAL A 361 17.00 -4.88 27.73
N VAL A 362 17.39 -3.95 26.85
CA VAL A 362 18.80 -3.66 26.53
C VAL A 362 19.66 -3.34 27.76
N PRO A 363 19.20 -2.52 28.73
CA PRO A 363 20.00 -2.19 29.93
C PRO A 363 20.27 -3.40 30.84
N SER A 364 19.53 -4.49 30.68
CA SER A 364 19.74 -5.74 31.43
C SER A 364 20.93 -6.55 30.92
N TYR A 365 21.59 -6.10 29.84
CA TYR A 365 22.76 -6.75 29.23
C TYR A 365 23.97 -5.81 29.25
N LEU A 366 25.16 -6.41 29.10
CA LEU A 366 26.40 -5.64 28.97
C LEU A 366 26.37 -4.77 27.71
N SER A 367 26.89 -3.53 27.79
CA SER A 367 26.95 -2.57 26.68
C SER A 367 27.66 -3.12 25.44
N THR A 368 28.58 -4.07 25.62
CA THR A 368 29.32 -4.76 24.54
C THR A 368 28.47 -5.78 23.77
N SER A 369 27.32 -6.18 24.31
CA SER A 369 26.44 -7.19 23.68
C SER A 369 25.57 -6.61 22.56
N PHE A 370 25.45 -5.28 22.49
CA PHE A 370 24.65 -4.57 21.49
C PHE A 370 25.50 -3.60 20.69
N PRO A 371 25.68 -3.83 19.38
CA PRO A 371 26.29 -2.84 18.51
C PRO A 371 25.49 -1.54 18.53
N GLU A 372 26.15 -0.41 18.75
CA GLU A 372 25.53 0.92 18.79
C GLU A 372 24.67 1.21 17.55
N LYS A 373 25.10 0.72 16.38
CA LYS A 373 24.37 0.82 15.10
C LYS A 373 22.98 0.15 15.11
N LEU A 374 22.74 -0.81 16.02
CA LEU A 374 21.46 -1.51 16.17
C LEU A 374 20.59 -0.92 17.28
N LEU A 375 21.13 0.01 18.07
CA LEU A 375 20.47 0.68 19.19
C LEU A 375 19.74 1.96 18.76
N HIS A 376 19.17 1.95 17.54
CA HIS A 376 18.33 3.04 17.04
C HIS A 376 16.87 2.59 16.94
N ILE A 377 15.94 3.43 17.41
CA ILE A 377 14.50 3.12 17.42
C ILE A 377 13.99 2.77 16.02
N ASP A 378 14.46 3.46 14.97
CA ASP A 378 14.02 3.18 13.60
C ASP A 378 14.55 1.85 13.07
N ALA A 379 15.78 1.46 13.43
CA ALA A 379 16.35 0.18 13.04
C ALA A 379 15.57 -0.99 13.69
N LEU A 380 15.23 -0.84 14.98
CA LEU A 380 14.39 -1.79 15.72
C LEU A 380 12.95 -1.81 15.20
N THR A 381 12.39 -0.66 14.82
CA THR A 381 11.06 -0.55 14.20
C THR A 381 11.02 -1.30 12.87
N GLY A 382 12.03 -1.11 12.01
CA GLY A 382 12.14 -1.86 10.76
C GLY A 382 12.35 -3.37 10.98
N LYS A 383 13.07 -3.74 12.04
CA LYS A 383 13.22 -5.15 12.44
C LYS A 383 11.89 -5.75 12.93
N PHE A 384 11.13 -5.02 13.74
CA PHE A 384 9.79 -5.37 14.19
C PHE A 384 8.88 -5.68 13.00
N GLN A 385 8.83 -4.76 12.03
CA GLN A 385 7.97 -4.88 10.86
C GLN A 385 8.28 -6.12 10.01
N ARG A 386 9.56 -6.55 9.97
CA ARG A 386 9.98 -7.77 9.26
C ARG A 386 9.71 -9.06 10.05
N LEU A 387 9.85 -9.02 11.38
CA LEU A 387 9.74 -10.21 12.23
C LEU A 387 8.32 -10.52 12.65
N LEU A 388 7.49 -9.49 12.91
CA LEU A 388 6.14 -9.68 13.42
C LEU A 388 5.31 -10.62 12.53
N PRO A 389 5.26 -10.47 11.20
CA PRO A 389 4.42 -11.36 10.38
C PRO A 389 4.87 -12.83 10.45
N ARG A 390 6.18 -13.08 10.66
CA ARG A 390 6.71 -14.43 10.88
C ARG A 390 6.25 -15.02 12.21
N ILE A 391 6.33 -14.25 13.30
CA ILE A 391 5.92 -14.69 14.65
C ILE A 391 4.42 -14.96 14.68
N LEU A 392 3.63 -14.04 14.13
CA LEU A 392 2.19 -14.17 14.01
C LEU A 392 1.79 -15.42 13.21
N ARG A 393 2.51 -15.73 12.12
CA ARG A 393 2.30 -16.96 11.34
C ARG A 393 2.56 -18.20 12.17
N THR A 394 3.67 -18.25 12.91
CA THR A 394 4.02 -19.41 13.73
C THR A 394 2.94 -19.68 14.77
N LYS A 395 2.52 -18.66 15.53
CA LYS A 395 1.47 -18.82 16.52
C LYS A 395 0.16 -19.28 15.90
N MET A 396 -0.24 -18.68 14.78
CA MET A 396 -1.51 -19.07 14.16
C MET A 396 -1.48 -20.51 13.62
N LEU A 397 -0.36 -20.94 13.03
CA LEU A 397 -0.21 -22.33 12.60
C LEU A 397 -0.26 -23.29 13.80
N GLU A 398 0.22 -22.87 14.97
CA GLU A 398 0.07 -23.63 16.21
C GLU A 398 -1.39 -23.69 16.68
N GLU A 399 -2.14 -22.59 16.60
CA GLU A 399 -3.58 -22.54 16.94
C GLU A 399 -4.40 -23.44 16.01
N ILE A 400 -4.20 -23.33 14.69
CA ILE A 400 -4.84 -24.23 13.71
C ILE A 400 -4.51 -25.70 14.02
N ARG A 401 -3.27 -26.01 14.40
CA ARG A 401 -2.88 -27.39 14.77
C ARG A 401 -3.54 -27.86 16.05
N ARG A 402 -3.71 -26.99 17.05
CA ARG A 402 -4.42 -27.32 18.30
C ARG A 402 -5.88 -27.65 18.00
N GLU A 403 -6.59 -26.78 17.28
CA GLU A 403 -7.97 -27.03 16.89
C GLU A 403 -8.15 -28.34 16.08
N GLU A 404 -7.18 -28.67 15.23
CA GLU A 404 -7.20 -29.91 14.47
C GLU A 404 -7.02 -31.15 15.37
N ASN A 405 -6.09 -31.09 16.32
CA ASN A 405 -5.87 -32.18 17.26
C ASN A 405 -7.11 -32.43 18.13
N ASP A 406 -7.74 -31.37 18.63
CA ASP A 406 -8.94 -31.46 19.47
C ASP A 406 -10.12 -32.08 18.71
N LYS A 407 -10.26 -31.78 17.41
CA LYS A 407 -11.32 -32.35 16.56
C LYS A 407 -11.06 -33.81 16.17
N MET A 408 -9.81 -34.23 16.07
CA MET A 408 -9.47 -35.58 15.61
C MET A 408 -9.68 -36.65 16.71
N GLU A 409 -9.72 -36.24 17.98
CA GLU A 409 -9.90 -37.15 19.13
C GLU A 409 -11.36 -37.62 19.32
N VAL A 410 -12.34 -36.90 18.76
CA VAL A 410 -13.77 -37.14 19.01
C VAL A 410 -14.41 -38.18 18.05
N ASP A 411 -13.81 -38.46 16.89
CA ASP A 411 -14.40 -39.31 15.83
C ASP A 411 -13.77 -40.72 15.73
N VAL A 412 -13.81 -41.48 16.84
CA VAL A 412 -13.44 -42.90 16.88
C VAL A 412 -14.68 -43.76 17.12
N ASP A 413 -15.53 -43.96 16.09
CA ASP A 413 -16.31 -45.20 16.02
C ASP A 413 -16.81 -45.62 14.62
N VAL A 414 -16.63 -46.91 14.33
CA VAL A 414 -17.30 -47.82 13.36
C VAL A 414 -17.54 -47.39 11.90
N LYS A 415 -16.53 -47.31 11.03
CA LYS A 415 -16.68 -47.51 9.54
C LYS A 415 -15.46 -48.18 8.90
N SER A 416 -15.69 -48.84 7.75
CA SER A 416 -14.69 -49.60 6.99
C SER A 416 -13.42 -48.80 6.66
N ASP A 417 -12.26 -49.43 6.85
CA ASP A 417 -10.94 -48.80 6.89
C ASP A 417 -10.59 -47.98 5.62
N ASP A 418 -11.01 -48.43 4.43
CA ASP A 418 -10.69 -47.75 3.16
C ASP A 418 -11.49 -46.46 2.93
N SER A 419 -12.77 -46.44 3.30
CA SER A 419 -13.60 -45.24 3.18
C SER A 419 -13.10 -44.13 4.12
N ARG A 420 -12.66 -44.53 5.33
CA ARG A 420 -12.06 -43.64 6.33
C ARG A 420 -10.73 -43.09 5.84
N LYS A 421 -9.84 -43.94 5.30
CA LYS A 421 -8.57 -43.50 4.69
C LYS A 421 -8.81 -42.50 3.56
N GLN A 422 -9.82 -42.73 2.71
CA GLN A 422 -10.14 -41.81 1.62
C GLN A 422 -10.68 -40.47 2.15
N GLN A 423 -11.58 -40.48 3.12
CA GLN A 423 -12.14 -39.27 3.74
C GLN A 423 -11.05 -38.47 4.46
N LYS A 424 -10.19 -39.13 5.23
CA LYS A 424 -9.03 -38.52 5.88
C LYS A 424 -8.11 -37.84 4.86
N ARG A 425 -7.72 -38.53 3.79
CA ARG A 425 -6.90 -37.94 2.71
C ARG A 425 -7.58 -36.73 2.05
N ARG A 426 -8.90 -36.74 1.87
CA ARG A 426 -9.64 -35.58 1.33
C ARG A 426 -9.62 -34.40 2.30
N HIS A 427 -9.83 -34.66 3.59
CA HIS A 427 -9.77 -33.65 4.63
C HIS A 427 -8.36 -33.05 4.74
N ASP A 428 -7.31 -33.89 4.77
CA ASP A 428 -5.91 -33.45 4.81
C ASP A 428 -5.55 -32.55 3.61
N ARG A 429 -6.06 -32.86 2.41
CA ARG A 429 -5.88 -32.01 1.22
C ARG A 429 -6.55 -30.66 1.38
N LYS A 430 -7.78 -30.63 1.92
CA LYS A 430 -8.51 -29.38 2.20
C LYS A 430 -7.76 -28.54 3.25
N ASN A 431 -7.30 -29.16 4.34
CA ASN A 431 -6.49 -28.49 5.36
C ASN A 431 -5.20 -27.93 4.78
N LYS A 432 -4.49 -28.73 3.96
CA LYS A 432 -3.25 -28.28 3.29
C LYS A 432 -3.51 -27.10 2.36
N LEU A 433 -4.63 -27.09 1.64
CA LEU A 433 -5.02 -25.95 0.82
C LEU A 433 -5.33 -24.72 1.67
N TYR A 434 -6.20 -24.86 2.68
CA TYR A 434 -6.55 -23.78 3.60
C TYR A 434 -5.29 -23.12 4.17
N ARG A 435 -4.39 -23.92 4.76
CA ARG A 435 -3.09 -23.46 5.27
C ARG A 435 -2.28 -22.75 4.20
N SER A 436 -2.13 -23.36 3.02
CA SER A 436 -1.36 -22.75 1.92
C SER A 436 -1.90 -21.39 1.50
N ARG A 437 -3.22 -21.18 1.52
CA ARG A 437 -3.84 -19.88 1.22
C ARG A 437 -3.60 -18.86 2.33
N CYS A 438 -3.74 -19.27 3.59
CA CYS A 438 -3.39 -18.42 4.73
C CYS A 438 -1.92 -17.98 4.64
N GLU A 439 -1.00 -18.91 4.38
CA GLU A 439 0.43 -18.62 4.22
C GLU A 439 0.71 -17.64 3.09
N LYS A 440 0.04 -17.79 1.94
CA LYS A 440 0.17 -16.86 0.80
C LYS A 440 -0.33 -15.47 1.14
N ILE A 441 -1.49 -15.35 1.78
CA ILE A 441 -2.02 -14.04 2.21
C ILE A 441 -1.04 -13.39 3.19
N MET A 442 -0.55 -14.13 4.18
CA MET A 442 0.41 -13.63 5.16
C MET A 442 1.77 -13.25 4.55
N ALA A 443 2.23 -13.96 3.53
CA ALA A 443 3.46 -13.63 2.83
C ALA A 443 3.32 -12.34 2.00
N ASN A 444 2.10 -12.01 1.56
CA ASN A 444 1.79 -10.85 0.74
C ASN A 444 0.87 -9.91 1.51
N MET A 445 1.30 -9.41 2.67
CA MET A 445 0.47 -8.54 3.54
C MET A 445 0.04 -7.21 2.91
N GLU A 446 0.51 -6.89 1.71
CA GLU A 446 -0.01 -5.78 0.89
C GLU A 446 -1.37 -6.12 0.26
N CYS A 447 -1.80 -7.38 0.30
CA CYS A 447 -3.11 -7.80 -0.18
C CYS A 447 -4.25 -7.24 0.70
N PRO A 448 -5.42 -6.94 0.11
CA PRO A 448 -6.59 -6.53 0.87
C PRO A 448 -6.93 -7.51 1.98
N ASN A 449 -7.07 -7.00 3.21
CA ASN A 449 -7.35 -7.84 4.37
C ASN A 449 -8.66 -8.63 4.26
N ALA A 450 -9.58 -8.23 3.38
CA ALA A 450 -10.79 -8.97 3.10
C ALA A 450 -10.51 -10.41 2.64
N PHE A 451 -9.38 -10.67 1.97
CA PHE A 451 -8.97 -12.03 1.59
C PHE A 451 -8.75 -12.93 2.79
N TRP A 452 -8.16 -12.38 3.85
CA TRP A 452 -7.96 -13.09 5.11
C TRP A 452 -9.29 -13.51 5.73
N ASN A 453 -10.19 -12.55 5.91
CA ASN A 453 -11.50 -12.80 6.50
C ASN A 453 -12.24 -13.87 5.71
N ILE A 454 -12.25 -13.80 4.38
CA ILE A 454 -12.91 -14.80 3.54
C ILE A 454 -12.29 -16.19 3.74
N VAL A 455 -10.96 -16.33 3.67
CA VAL A 455 -10.31 -17.64 3.81
C VAL A 455 -10.48 -18.22 5.20
N PHE A 456 -10.29 -17.40 6.23
CA PHE A 456 -10.49 -17.77 7.63
C PHE A 456 -11.92 -18.24 7.88
N GLU A 457 -12.91 -17.45 7.42
CA GLU A 457 -14.33 -17.78 7.57
C GLU A 457 -14.70 -19.07 6.84
N LEU A 458 -14.21 -19.28 5.63
CA LEU A 458 -14.41 -20.54 4.90
C LEU A 458 -13.81 -21.74 5.64
N GLY A 459 -12.63 -21.57 6.25
CA GLY A 459 -11.87 -22.64 6.87
C GLY A 459 -11.59 -23.81 5.92
N PRO A 460 -11.18 -24.97 6.43
CA PRO A 460 -10.93 -26.13 5.58
C PRO A 460 -12.15 -26.66 4.83
N ASP A 461 -13.34 -26.63 5.45
CA ASP A 461 -14.54 -27.18 4.83
C ASP A 461 -15.04 -26.36 3.64
N GLY A 462 -14.76 -25.04 3.63
CA GLY A 462 -14.98 -24.15 2.49
C GLY A 462 -13.94 -24.27 1.38
N MET A 463 -12.91 -25.11 1.55
CA MET A 463 -11.95 -25.43 0.49
C MET A 463 -12.50 -26.51 -0.45
N SER A 464 -12.30 -26.30 -1.75
CA SER A 464 -12.65 -27.29 -2.77
C SER A 464 -11.76 -28.52 -2.63
N SER A 465 -12.35 -29.72 -2.73
CA SER A 465 -11.56 -30.93 -2.91
C SER A 465 -10.97 -30.92 -4.32
N ASP A 466 -9.65 -30.90 -4.42
CA ASP A 466 -8.96 -31.14 -5.69
C ASP A 466 -9.15 -32.62 -6.07
N GLU A 467 -9.77 -32.86 -7.23
CA GLU A 467 -9.58 -34.14 -7.92
C GLU A 467 -8.30 -34.01 -8.75
N SER A 468 -7.31 -34.86 -8.43
CA SER A 468 -6.25 -35.12 -9.38
C SER A 468 -6.94 -35.84 -10.55
N GLU A 469 -6.99 -35.19 -11.71
CA GLU A 469 -6.99 -36.00 -12.94
C GLU A 469 -5.72 -36.84 -12.92
N GLU A 470 -5.83 -38.03 -13.51
CA GLU A 470 -4.79 -39.05 -13.62
C GLU A 470 -3.40 -38.41 -13.68
N GLU A 471 -2.49 -38.89 -12.84
CA GLU A 471 -1.07 -38.52 -12.94
C GLU A 471 -0.60 -38.98 -14.32
N GLU A 472 -0.77 -38.11 -15.32
CA GLU A 472 -0.25 -38.31 -16.65
C GLU A 472 1.27 -38.43 -16.48
N ALA A 473 1.74 -39.66 -16.53
CA ALA A 473 3.04 -40.07 -16.02
C ALA A 473 4.15 -39.28 -16.75
N GLY A 474 4.66 -38.22 -16.10
CA GLY A 474 5.75 -37.39 -16.61
C GLY A 474 5.49 -35.88 -16.63
N ALA A 475 4.23 -35.41 -16.56
CA ALA A 475 3.94 -33.98 -16.64
C ALA A 475 4.08 -33.28 -15.27
N ARG A 476 5.27 -32.72 -14.99
CA ARG A 476 5.42 -31.67 -13.98
C ARG A 476 5.16 -30.30 -14.65
N PRO A 477 4.37 -29.41 -14.05
CA PRO A 477 3.72 -29.46 -12.73
C PRO A 477 2.37 -30.19 -12.71
N THR A 478 2.04 -30.84 -11.58
CA THR A 478 0.73 -31.49 -11.36
C THR A 478 -0.39 -30.46 -11.46
N ARG A 479 -1.27 -30.65 -12.45
CA ARG A 479 -2.46 -29.82 -12.64
C ARG A 479 -3.62 -30.44 -11.85
N SER A 480 -4.39 -29.60 -11.16
CA SER A 480 -5.58 -30.05 -10.44
C SER A 480 -6.77 -29.20 -10.85
N ARG A 481 -7.94 -29.81 -11.01
CA ARG A 481 -9.16 -29.06 -11.33
C ARG A 481 -9.94 -28.76 -10.06
N ARG A 482 -10.41 -27.51 -9.96
CA ARG A 482 -11.24 -27.09 -8.83
C ARG A 482 -12.65 -27.67 -8.98
N LYS A 483 -13.18 -28.26 -7.92
CA LYS A 483 -14.60 -28.63 -7.86
C LYS A 483 -15.46 -27.42 -7.50
N PHE A 484 -16.51 -27.21 -8.28
CA PHE A 484 -17.52 -26.20 -7.98
C PHE A 484 -18.27 -26.55 -6.69
N MET A 485 -18.43 -25.57 -5.81
CA MET A 485 -19.17 -25.71 -4.55
C MET A 485 -20.49 -24.96 -4.68
N PHE A 486 -21.58 -25.69 -4.94
CA PHE A 486 -22.89 -25.11 -5.27
C PHE A 486 -23.44 -24.14 -4.22
N TRP A 487 -23.10 -24.33 -2.94
CA TRP A 487 -23.54 -23.48 -1.85
C TRP A 487 -22.69 -22.22 -1.67
N ARG A 488 -21.47 -22.17 -2.24
CA ARG A 488 -20.53 -21.06 -2.06
C ARG A 488 -20.83 -19.96 -3.08
N ASN A 489 -20.77 -18.71 -2.65
CA ASN A 489 -20.96 -17.57 -3.54
C ASN A 489 -19.89 -17.59 -4.67
N ALA A 490 -20.35 -17.53 -5.93
CA ALA A 490 -19.50 -17.53 -7.11
C ALA A 490 -18.54 -16.32 -7.17
N ALA A 491 -18.83 -15.22 -6.48
CA ALA A 491 -17.91 -14.09 -6.35
C ALA A 491 -16.61 -14.45 -5.59
N LEU A 492 -16.61 -15.51 -4.77
CA LEU A 492 -15.42 -15.94 -4.03
C LEU A 492 -14.42 -16.68 -4.92
N ASP A 493 -14.86 -17.19 -6.06
CA ASP A 493 -14.05 -18.02 -6.93
C ASP A 493 -12.88 -17.28 -7.60
N PRO A 494 -13.07 -16.06 -8.14
CA PRO A 494 -11.97 -15.19 -8.56
C PRO A 494 -11.03 -14.81 -7.41
N ILE A 495 -11.57 -14.54 -6.23
CA ILE A 495 -10.79 -14.16 -5.04
C ILE A 495 -9.84 -15.30 -4.65
N LEU A 496 -10.38 -16.52 -4.52
CA LEU A 496 -9.58 -17.70 -4.18
C LEU A 496 -8.57 -18.06 -5.27
N ALA A 497 -8.91 -17.82 -6.55
CA ALA A 497 -7.99 -18.01 -7.66
C ALA A 497 -6.83 -17.00 -7.61
N TYR A 498 -7.11 -15.73 -7.30
CA TYR A 498 -6.08 -14.70 -7.10
C TYR A 498 -5.15 -15.07 -5.95
N ILE A 499 -5.70 -15.51 -4.81
CA ILE A 499 -4.89 -15.96 -3.67
C ILE A 499 -4.01 -17.15 -4.07
N ASP A 500 -4.52 -18.09 -4.88
CA ASP A 500 -3.74 -19.21 -5.38
C ASP A 500 -2.58 -18.77 -6.30
N LEU A 501 -2.62 -17.57 -6.90
CA LEU A 501 -1.53 -17.01 -7.72
C LEU A 501 -0.47 -16.25 -6.90
N LEU A 502 -0.76 -15.89 -5.64
CA LEU A 502 0.17 -15.17 -4.79
C LEU A 502 1.44 -16.00 -4.51
N SER A 503 2.59 -15.34 -4.40
CA SER A 503 3.86 -16.00 -4.05
C SER A 503 3.85 -16.45 -2.58
N LYS A 504 4.36 -17.65 -2.28
CA LYS A 504 4.57 -18.07 -0.87
C LYS A 504 5.69 -17.30 -0.17
N GLU A 505 6.57 -16.69 -0.94
CA GLU A 505 7.75 -15.99 -0.43
C GLU A 505 7.47 -14.51 -0.14
N GLY A 506 6.36 -13.99 -0.69
CA GLY A 506 6.02 -12.58 -0.66
C GLY A 506 6.87 -11.74 -1.62
N PRO A 507 6.58 -10.43 -1.73
CA PRO A 507 7.33 -9.51 -2.61
C PRO A 507 8.79 -9.31 -2.18
N HIS A 508 9.13 -9.65 -0.94
CA HIS A 508 10.47 -9.46 -0.39
C HIS A 508 11.26 -10.77 -0.23
N GLY A 509 10.78 -11.90 -0.76
CA GLY A 509 11.48 -13.19 -0.68
C GLY A 509 11.75 -13.68 0.74
N THR A 510 11.05 -13.14 1.74
CA THR A 510 11.37 -13.31 3.16
C THR A 510 10.51 -14.36 3.85
N PHE A 511 9.46 -14.89 3.19
CA PHE A 511 8.39 -15.62 3.89
C PHE A 511 8.37 -17.15 3.75
N ALA A 512 9.21 -17.75 2.91
CA ALA A 512 9.55 -19.18 2.97
C ALA A 512 10.66 -19.45 1.96
N SER A 513 11.65 -20.29 2.28
CA SER A 513 12.30 -21.01 1.20
C SER A 513 11.27 -22.01 0.69
N SER A 514 10.89 -21.95 -0.58
CA SER A 514 10.22 -23.06 -1.26
C SER A 514 10.81 -24.38 -0.74
N THR A 515 10.04 -25.17 0.02
CA THR A 515 10.51 -26.46 0.53
C THR A 515 10.86 -27.30 -0.70
N ARG A 516 12.17 -27.48 -0.92
CA ARG A 516 12.71 -28.29 -2.02
C ARG A 516 11.95 -29.62 -2.06
N GLY A 517 11.26 -29.89 -3.17
CA GLY A 517 10.62 -31.19 -3.43
C GLY A 517 9.11 -31.22 -3.61
N SER A 518 8.36 -30.11 -3.39
CA SER A 518 6.92 -30.07 -3.70
C SER A 518 6.56 -28.83 -4.51
N PRO A 519 6.66 -28.87 -5.85
CA PRO A 519 6.25 -27.74 -6.68
C PRO A 519 4.77 -27.41 -6.42
N GLU A 520 4.44 -26.14 -6.55
CA GLU A 520 3.08 -25.68 -6.39
C GLU A 520 2.18 -26.29 -7.46
N ARG A 521 1.01 -26.79 -7.04
CA ARG A 521 0.03 -27.36 -7.97
C ARG A 521 -0.63 -26.22 -8.72
N ILE A 522 -0.61 -26.29 -10.04
CA ILE A 522 -1.38 -25.37 -10.87
C ILE A 522 -2.84 -25.79 -10.79
N ARG A 523 -3.70 -24.88 -10.31
CA ARG A 523 -5.15 -25.10 -10.33
C ARG A 523 -5.74 -24.57 -11.62
N LEU A 524 -6.36 -25.48 -12.36
CA LEU A 524 -7.15 -25.14 -13.54
C LEU A 524 -8.59 -24.79 -13.14
N ARG A 525 -9.25 -24.05 -14.04
CA ARG A 525 -10.65 -23.62 -13.89
C ARG A 525 -11.59 -24.82 -13.68
N GLU A 526 -12.74 -24.53 -13.10
CA GLU A 526 -13.64 -25.53 -12.53
C GLU A 526 -14.13 -26.58 -13.52
N MET A 527 -14.28 -27.80 -13.04
CA MET A 527 -15.21 -28.74 -13.65
C MET A 527 -16.63 -28.41 -13.18
N PHE A 528 -17.59 -28.48 -14.09
CA PHE A 528 -19.04 -28.37 -13.81
C PHE A 528 -19.61 -29.49 -12.92
N LYS A 529 -18.75 -30.35 -12.34
CA LYS A 529 -19.19 -31.39 -11.42
C LYS A 529 -19.32 -30.80 -10.01
N ASN A 530 -20.56 -30.77 -9.52
CA ASN A 530 -20.88 -30.31 -8.18
C ASN A 530 -20.12 -31.13 -7.12
N SER A 531 -19.42 -30.44 -6.23
CA SER A 531 -18.84 -31.03 -5.03
C SER A 531 -19.95 -31.56 -4.13
N ARG A 532 -19.89 -32.83 -3.72
CA ARG A 532 -20.73 -33.41 -2.66
C ARG A 532 -20.28 -32.99 -1.24
N SER A 533 -19.52 -31.90 -1.11
CA SER A 533 -19.08 -31.44 0.22
C SER A 533 -20.30 -30.93 1.00
N PRO A 534 -20.41 -31.28 2.30
CA PRO A 534 -21.46 -30.74 3.13
C PRO A 534 -21.38 -29.20 3.17
N VAL A 535 -22.53 -28.57 3.39
CA VAL A 535 -22.62 -27.13 3.56
C VAL A 535 -22.05 -26.77 4.93
N LYS A 536 -21.13 -25.80 4.97
CA LYS A 536 -20.63 -25.27 6.24
C LYS A 536 -21.68 -24.34 6.85
N ARG A 537 -22.02 -24.56 8.13
CA ARG A 537 -22.93 -23.70 8.91
C ARG A 537 -22.16 -22.51 9.51
N GLY A 538 -22.89 -21.48 9.92
CA GLY A 538 -22.33 -20.33 10.64
C GLY A 538 -21.51 -19.37 9.78
N LEU A 539 -21.56 -19.43 8.45
CA LEU A 539 -20.84 -18.49 7.60
C LEU A 539 -21.58 -17.14 7.50
N PRO A 540 -20.87 -16.04 7.24
CA PRO A 540 -21.49 -14.80 6.79
C PRO A 540 -22.44 -15.02 5.61
N LEU A 541 -23.61 -14.38 5.64
CA LEU A 541 -24.70 -14.61 4.68
C LEU A 541 -24.25 -14.48 3.21
N ASN A 542 -23.39 -13.52 2.91
CA ASN A 542 -22.92 -13.25 1.56
C ASN A 542 -21.79 -14.17 1.07
N LEU A 543 -21.33 -15.13 1.88
CA LEU A 543 -20.47 -16.22 1.43
C LEU A 543 -21.25 -17.40 0.86
N TYR A 544 -22.57 -17.43 1.09
CA TYR A 544 -23.46 -18.40 0.46
C TYR A 544 -23.92 -17.91 -0.92
N SER A 545 -24.12 -18.85 -1.85
CA SER A 545 -24.72 -18.56 -3.15
C SER A 545 -26.18 -18.13 -2.99
N ARG A 546 -26.55 -16.99 -3.58
CA ARG A 546 -27.92 -16.45 -3.56
C ARG A 546 -28.91 -17.45 -4.16
N THR A 547 -28.57 -18.05 -5.30
CA THR A 547 -29.43 -19.04 -5.96
C THR A 547 -29.58 -20.32 -5.15
N TRP A 548 -28.53 -20.71 -4.43
CA TRP A 548 -28.61 -21.86 -3.53
C TRP A 548 -29.48 -21.57 -2.32
N LEU A 549 -29.28 -20.41 -1.66
CA LEU A 549 -30.09 -19.99 -0.51
C LEU A 549 -31.58 -19.97 -0.85
N GLN A 550 -31.97 -19.34 -1.96
CA GLN A 550 -33.37 -19.24 -2.42
C GLN A 550 -34.04 -20.60 -2.60
N ASN A 551 -33.30 -21.59 -3.07
CA ASN A 551 -33.81 -22.94 -3.32
C ASN A 551 -33.68 -23.87 -2.10
N SER A 552 -33.01 -23.42 -1.04
CA SER A 552 -32.77 -24.25 0.14
C SER A 552 -33.86 -24.02 1.18
N GLN A 553 -34.60 -25.07 1.54
CA GLN A 553 -35.50 -25.04 2.70
C GLN A 553 -34.72 -24.96 4.04
N THR A 554 -33.39 -24.95 3.99
CA THR A 554 -32.48 -25.09 5.13
C THR A 554 -31.97 -23.77 5.70
N ILE A 555 -32.40 -22.61 5.20
CA ILE A 555 -31.92 -21.29 5.69
C ILE A 555 -31.99 -21.16 7.23
N PRO A 556 -33.09 -21.55 7.91
CA PRO A 556 -33.17 -21.43 9.38
C PRO A 556 -32.13 -22.28 10.12
N LEU A 557 -31.59 -23.33 9.48
CA LEU A 557 -30.65 -24.28 10.07
C LEU A 557 -29.17 -23.91 9.83
N LEU A 558 -28.90 -22.83 9.08
CA LEU A 558 -27.53 -22.43 8.74
C LEU A 558 -26.87 -21.60 9.83
N GLU A 559 -27.63 -20.97 10.73
CA GLU A 559 -27.11 -20.04 11.74
C GLU A 559 -26.22 -18.95 11.08
N ALA A 560 -26.66 -18.45 9.91
CA ALA A 560 -25.85 -17.54 9.10
C ALA A 560 -25.55 -16.23 9.87
N ARG A 561 -24.29 -15.81 9.82
CA ARG A 561 -23.83 -14.56 10.45
C ARG A 561 -24.04 -13.35 9.53
N PRO A 562 -23.96 -12.11 10.06
CA PRO A 562 -24.02 -10.89 9.25
C PRO A 562 -22.98 -10.91 8.12
N PRO A 563 -23.29 -10.29 6.97
CA PRO A 563 -22.40 -10.27 5.81
C PRO A 563 -21.09 -9.53 6.09
N ILE A 564 -20.00 -9.98 5.47
CA ILE A 564 -18.69 -9.32 5.52
C ILE A 564 -18.41 -8.55 4.22
N VAL A 565 -17.54 -7.54 4.23
CA VAL A 565 -17.20 -6.83 2.99
C VAL A 565 -16.40 -7.74 2.06
N LEU A 566 -16.88 -7.94 0.83
CA LEU A 566 -16.15 -8.64 -0.22
C LEU A 566 -15.36 -7.62 -1.07
N PRO A 567 -14.10 -7.91 -1.41
CA PRO A 567 -13.32 -7.04 -2.28
C PRO A 567 -13.87 -7.09 -3.71
N VAL A 568 -14.08 -5.92 -4.31
CA VAL A 568 -14.53 -5.79 -5.70
C VAL A 568 -13.34 -6.02 -6.63
N PHE A 569 -13.42 -7.01 -7.52
CA PHE A 569 -12.41 -7.22 -8.54
C PHE A 569 -12.66 -6.30 -9.74
N PRO A 570 -11.64 -5.58 -10.25
CA PRO A 570 -11.77 -4.79 -11.47
C PRO A 570 -12.26 -5.69 -12.61
N GLY A 571 -13.41 -5.33 -13.21
CA GLY A 571 -14.04 -6.09 -14.29
C GLY A 571 -15.23 -6.98 -13.88
N GLN A 572 -15.60 -7.02 -12.60
CA GLN A 572 -16.95 -7.49 -12.22
C GLN A 572 -17.89 -6.30 -12.20
N THR A 573 -18.80 -6.20 -13.17
CA THR A 573 -19.95 -5.31 -13.08
C THR A 573 -20.88 -5.81 -11.97
N GLU A 574 -21.15 -4.96 -10.99
CA GLU A 574 -22.12 -5.22 -9.93
C GLU A 574 -23.53 -5.36 -10.53
N HIS A 575 -23.94 -6.58 -10.85
CA HIS A 575 -25.37 -6.90 -10.95
C HIS A 575 -25.89 -7.12 -9.52
N ILE A 576 -26.24 -6.02 -8.85
CA ILE A 576 -26.87 -6.06 -7.52
C ILE A 576 -28.29 -6.62 -7.62
#